data_AF-A0A2U1J051-F1
#
_entry.id   AF-A0A2U1J051-F1
#
_cell.length_a   1.000
_cell.length_b   1.000
_cell.length_c   1.000
_cell.angle_alpha   90.00
_cell.angle_beta   90.00
_cell.angle_gamma   90.00
#
_symmetry.space_group_name_H-M   'P 1'
#
loop_
_entity.id
_entity.type
_entity.pdbx_description
1 polymer ?
#
loop_
_entity_poly.entity_id
_entity_poly.type
_entity_poly.pdbx_seq_one_letter_code
_entity_poly.pdbx_strand_id
1 'polypeptide(L)'
;MGNTPGKIEDKNENTKHQEEKETRTSAQEIEREFEKLAELSNKVEELEKEIYNTHRGLLMSKNLLKQNKISQNNIDNIRSNIRKMENTISKVEEELKNERQCLNQVYRKVGSQKKNSILDSNHFNKMPAYHSSFNNLTNDVQLICGVPLLPLKTRTRGPAPYADPSMEFDAVDEAIQLFKPNCFFKNFEIKGGGDRLMIYGILYISECLNTLKQNMTAAEAQKQLYSLAVSNFLVPGDSSFPLRTMYTAAQNRQEHETLRQYLLQFRQEISARIVPLIYMEDTSSPSKWWLSFQKRYFMGKAL
;
A
#
# COMPACT_ATOMS: atom_id res chain seq x y z
N MET A 1 9.92 78.33 30.76
CA MET A 1 10.52 77.69 29.58
C MET A 1 11.38 76.54 30.04
N GLY A 2 11.28 75.38 29.38
CA GLY A 2 12.18 74.24 29.57
C GLY A 2 11.56 73.06 30.31
N ASN A 3 10.80 72.23 29.59
CA ASN A 3 10.49 70.86 30.00
C ASN A 3 11.02 69.94 28.88
N THR A 4 11.99 69.09 29.19
CA THR A 4 12.56 68.07 28.28
C THR A 4 11.95 66.70 28.58
N PRO A 5 11.36 65.99 27.61
CA PRO A 5 11.15 64.54 27.68
C PRO A 5 12.33 63.82 26.99
N GLY A 6 12.86 62.67 27.40
CA GLY A 6 12.32 61.60 28.25
C GLY A 6 12.45 60.28 27.48
N LYS A 7 13.47 59.47 27.83
CA LYS A 7 13.83 58.14 27.32
C LYS A 7 12.63 57.21 27.03
N ILE A 8 12.36 56.84 25.77
CA ILE A 8 11.48 55.71 25.40
C ILE A 8 11.89 55.11 24.04
N GLU A 9 13.06 54.48 23.88
CA GLU A 9 13.34 53.71 22.63
C GLU A 9 13.99 52.31 22.84
N ASP A 10 14.69 52.03 23.94
CA ASP A 10 15.50 50.78 24.04
C ASP A 10 14.77 49.48 24.46
N LYS A 11 13.46 49.49 24.76
CA LYS A 11 12.76 48.28 25.26
C LYS A 11 12.11 47.40 24.18
N ASN A 12 11.82 47.94 23.00
CA ASN A 12 11.06 47.22 21.96
C ASN A 12 11.92 46.31 21.05
N GLU A 13 13.20 46.61 20.85
CA GLU A 13 14.08 45.80 19.99
C GLU A 13 14.54 44.49 20.67
N ASN A 14 14.79 44.53 21.99
CA ASN A 14 15.17 43.32 22.74
C ASN A 14 14.04 42.28 22.81
N THR A 15 12.78 42.72 22.90
CA THR A 15 11.62 41.82 22.94
C THR A 15 11.36 41.17 21.58
N LYS A 16 11.50 41.93 20.47
CA LYS A 16 11.41 41.40 19.11
C LYS A 16 12.50 40.37 18.79
N HIS A 17 13.73 40.61 19.21
CA HIS A 17 14.82 39.67 19.00
C HIS A 17 14.74 38.42 19.90
N GLN A 18 14.11 38.51 21.08
CA GLN A 18 13.78 37.34 21.90
C GLN A 18 12.65 36.51 21.29
N GLU A 19 11.56 37.15 20.82
CA GLU A 19 10.45 36.48 20.14
C GLU A 19 10.89 35.80 18.83
N GLU A 20 11.74 36.44 18.02
CA GLU A 20 12.29 35.83 16.79
C GLU A 20 13.22 34.63 17.08
N LYS A 21 13.98 34.68 18.19
CA LYS A 21 14.81 33.55 18.64
C LYS A 21 13.96 32.39 19.15
N GLU A 22 12.96 32.66 19.98
CA GLU A 22 12.04 31.63 20.49
C GLU A 22 11.26 30.97 19.35
N THR A 23 10.79 31.75 18.37
CA THR A 23 10.08 31.22 17.20
C THR A 23 10.98 30.36 16.31
N ARG A 24 12.26 30.73 16.14
CA ARG A 24 13.25 29.90 15.41
C ARG A 24 13.63 28.63 16.16
N THR A 25 13.74 28.67 17.49
CA THR A 25 14.05 27.50 18.31
C THR A 25 12.88 26.51 18.31
N SER A 26 11.63 26.99 18.40
CA SER A 26 10.44 26.14 18.27
C SER A 26 10.29 25.52 16.86
N ALA A 27 10.64 26.26 15.80
CA ALA A 27 10.62 25.72 14.44
C ALA A 27 11.65 24.59 14.24
N GLN A 28 12.86 24.74 14.80
CA GLN A 28 13.90 23.71 14.76
C GLN A 28 13.54 22.47 15.59
N GLU A 29 12.87 22.64 16.72
CA GLU A 29 12.34 21.52 17.51
C GLU A 29 11.25 20.75 16.76
N ILE A 30 10.35 21.48 16.08
CA ILE A 30 9.30 20.89 15.25
C ILE A 30 9.90 20.10 14.08
N GLU A 31 10.93 20.63 13.41
CA GLU A 31 11.63 19.96 12.30
C GLU A 31 12.30 18.66 12.75
N ARG A 32 12.99 18.68 13.91
CA ARG A 32 13.58 17.46 14.51
C ARG A 32 12.52 16.42 14.88
N GLU A 33 11.36 16.82 15.39
CA GLU A 33 10.27 15.89 15.67
C GLU A 33 9.64 15.34 14.38
N PHE A 34 9.69 16.06 13.26
CA PHE A 34 9.28 15.54 11.94
C PHE A 34 10.26 14.53 11.36
N GLU A 35 11.57 14.78 11.46
CA GLU A 35 12.59 13.80 11.09
C GLU A 35 12.42 12.51 11.89
N LYS A 36 12.19 12.63 13.20
CA LYS A 36 11.91 11.50 14.08
C LYS A 36 10.63 10.75 13.71
N LEU A 37 9.58 11.44 13.26
CA LEU A 37 8.36 10.79 12.76
C LEU A 37 8.62 9.99 11.49
N ALA A 38 9.40 10.53 10.56
CA ALA A 38 9.74 9.84 9.31
C ALA A 38 10.58 8.58 9.60
N GLU A 39 11.57 8.68 10.49
CA GLU A 39 12.40 7.56 10.92
C GLU A 39 11.58 6.45 11.60
N LEU A 40 10.72 6.82 12.57
CA LEU A 40 9.83 5.89 13.24
C LEU A 40 8.84 5.22 12.28
N SER A 41 8.30 5.97 11.31
CA SER A 41 7.39 5.43 10.30
C SER A 41 8.08 4.39 9.42
N ASN A 42 9.30 4.67 8.96
CA ASN A 42 10.09 3.73 8.18
C ASN A 42 10.42 2.47 8.98
N LYS A 43 10.82 2.64 10.26
CA LYS A 43 11.10 1.51 11.15
C LYS A 43 9.86 0.63 11.38
N VAL A 44 8.69 1.23 11.57
CA VAL A 44 7.42 0.50 11.69
C VAL A 44 7.14 -0.30 10.41
N GLU A 45 7.36 0.28 9.23
CA GLU A 45 7.17 -0.41 7.94
C GLU A 45 8.14 -1.59 7.76
N GLU A 46 9.40 -1.45 8.17
CA GLU A 46 10.39 -2.53 8.15
C GLU A 46 10.00 -3.69 9.06
N LEU A 47 9.58 -3.39 10.30
CA LEU A 47 9.12 -4.41 11.25
C LEU A 47 7.87 -5.15 10.73
N GLU A 48 6.95 -4.45 10.08
CA GLU A 48 5.78 -5.09 9.45
C GLU A 48 6.16 -6.03 8.30
N LYS A 49 7.14 -5.63 7.46
CA LYS A 49 7.70 -6.49 6.41
C LYS A 49 8.38 -7.72 7.01
N GLU A 50 9.12 -7.57 8.10
CA GLU A 50 9.79 -8.67 8.79
C GLU A 50 8.78 -9.67 9.37
N ILE A 51 7.71 -9.20 10.03
CA ILE A 51 6.61 -10.05 10.52
C ILE A 51 5.97 -10.81 9.36
N TYR A 52 5.65 -10.13 8.28
CA TYR A 52 5.01 -10.74 7.11
C TYR A 52 5.87 -11.87 6.51
N ASN A 53 7.16 -11.62 6.30
CA ASN A 53 8.09 -12.60 5.75
C ASN A 53 8.27 -13.80 6.69
N THR A 54 8.37 -13.55 7.99
CA THR A 54 8.52 -14.61 9.00
C THR A 54 7.24 -15.46 9.10
N HIS A 55 6.07 -14.83 9.06
CA HIS A 55 4.78 -15.53 9.06
C HIS A 55 4.59 -16.40 7.80
N ARG A 56 5.04 -15.92 6.64
CA ARG A 56 5.06 -16.70 5.40
C ARG A 56 5.97 -17.93 5.51
N GLY A 57 7.17 -17.78 6.07
CA GLY A 57 8.09 -18.90 6.33
C GLY A 57 7.52 -19.93 7.33
N LEU A 58 6.84 -19.44 8.36
CA LEU A 58 6.11 -20.26 9.33
C LEU A 58 5.02 -21.09 8.67
N LEU A 59 4.23 -20.47 7.78
CA LEU A 59 3.15 -21.14 7.05
C LEU A 59 3.69 -22.25 6.13
N MET A 60 4.77 -21.97 5.39
CA MET A 60 5.45 -22.97 4.56
C MET A 60 5.94 -24.16 5.40
N SER A 61 6.54 -23.87 6.56
CA SER A 61 7.04 -24.92 7.47
C SER A 61 5.91 -25.76 8.09
N LYS A 62 4.79 -25.12 8.46
CA LYS A 62 3.58 -25.82 8.93
C LYS A 62 2.94 -26.67 7.82
N ASN A 63 2.98 -26.23 6.57
CA ASN A 63 2.48 -27.00 5.43
C ASN A 63 3.35 -28.22 5.12
N LEU A 64 4.68 -28.12 5.25
CA LEU A 64 5.58 -29.27 5.13
C LEU A 64 5.22 -30.36 6.15
N LEU A 65 4.99 -30.01 7.42
CA LEU A 65 4.57 -30.97 8.45
C LEU A 65 3.25 -31.69 8.15
N LYS A 66 2.37 -31.12 7.33
CA LYS A 66 1.10 -31.74 6.92
C LYS A 66 1.27 -32.78 5.80
N GLN A 67 2.46 -32.87 5.18
CA GLN A 67 2.72 -33.83 4.10
C GLN A 67 3.21 -35.18 4.66
N ASN A 68 2.55 -36.29 4.31
CA ASN A 68 2.81 -37.66 4.80
C ASN A 68 4.14 -38.30 4.29
N LYS A 69 5.14 -37.52 3.90
CA LYS A 69 6.40 -38.01 3.27
C LYS A 69 7.67 -37.50 3.95
N ILE A 70 7.63 -37.17 5.25
CA ILE A 70 8.78 -36.61 5.96
C ILE A 70 9.26 -37.58 7.04
N SER A 71 10.58 -37.83 7.09
CA SER A 71 11.21 -38.66 8.13
C SER A 71 11.17 -37.98 9.50
N GLN A 72 11.17 -38.78 10.58
CA GLN A 72 11.01 -38.26 11.96
C GLN A 72 12.06 -37.21 12.36
N ASN A 73 13.32 -37.38 11.96
CA ASN A 73 14.38 -36.39 12.23
C ASN A 73 14.14 -35.05 11.52
N ASN A 74 13.53 -35.08 10.32
CA ASN A 74 13.18 -33.87 9.59
C ASN A 74 11.97 -33.17 10.23
N ILE A 75 11.04 -33.92 10.82
CA ILE A 75 9.89 -33.38 11.56
C ILE A 75 10.36 -32.58 12.77
N ASP A 76 11.31 -33.09 13.55
CA ASP A 76 11.77 -32.41 14.76
C ASP A 76 12.59 -31.14 14.44
N ASN A 77 13.37 -31.16 13.37
CA ASN A 77 14.04 -29.97 12.84
C ASN A 77 13.05 -28.88 12.39
N ILE A 78 11.99 -29.27 11.67
CA ILE A 78 10.95 -28.32 11.22
C ILE A 78 10.20 -27.74 12.43
N ARG A 79 9.85 -28.57 13.43
CA ARG A 79 9.22 -28.09 14.68
C ARG A 79 10.11 -27.14 15.46
N SER A 80 11.42 -27.38 15.51
CA SER A 80 12.39 -26.47 16.14
C SER A 80 12.44 -25.11 15.42
N ASN A 81 12.47 -25.11 14.09
CA ASN A 81 12.45 -23.89 13.29
C ASN A 81 11.13 -23.11 13.44
N ILE A 82 9.99 -23.82 13.51
CA ILE A 82 8.68 -23.22 13.80
C ILE A 82 8.71 -22.46 15.13
N ARG A 83 9.20 -23.08 16.21
CA ARG A 83 9.30 -22.41 17.51
C ARG A 83 10.21 -21.18 17.47
N LYS A 84 11.33 -21.25 16.74
CA LYS A 84 12.22 -20.10 16.54
C LYS A 84 11.50 -18.95 15.83
N MET A 85 10.78 -19.24 14.76
CA MET A 85 10.02 -18.22 14.01
C MET A 85 8.87 -17.64 14.85
N GLU A 86 8.15 -18.46 15.63
CA GLU A 86 7.08 -17.98 16.53
C GLU A 86 7.64 -17.06 17.63
N ASN A 87 8.82 -17.38 18.17
CA ASN A 87 9.53 -16.52 19.12
C ASN A 87 10.01 -15.21 18.47
N THR A 88 10.52 -15.26 17.24
CA THR A 88 10.90 -14.04 16.50
C THR A 88 9.68 -13.15 16.25
N ILE A 89 8.56 -13.70 15.78
CA ILE A 89 7.31 -12.96 15.57
C ILE A 89 6.88 -12.27 16.87
N SER A 90 6.87 -12.98 18.00
CA SER A 90 6.47 -12.41 19.28
C SER A 90 7.34 -11.22 19.69
N LYS A 91 8.65 -11.29 19.46
CA LYS A 91 9.59 -10.19 19.76
C LYS A 91 9.38 -8.99 18.84
N VAL A 92 9.24 -9.23 17.54
CA VAL A 92 9.05 -8.16 16.55
C VAL A 92 7.67 -7.49 16.74
N GLU A 93 6.63 -8.23 17.13
CA GLU A 93 5.32 -7.68 17.49
C GLU A 93 5.39 -6.77 18.74
N GLU A 94 6.19 -7.16 19.74
CA GLU A 94 6.43 -6.34 20.92
C GLU A 94 7.19 -5.05 20.58
N GLU A 95 8.22 -5.14 19.75
CA GLU A 95 8.95 -3.97 19.24
C GLU A 95 8.04 -3.06 18.41
N LEU A 96 7.27 -3.62 17.48
CA LEU A 96 6.30 -2.89 16.68
C LEU A 96 5.27 -2.14 17.55
N LYS A 97 4.80 -2.79 18.62
CA LYS A 97 3.87 -2.18 19.57
C LYS A 97 4.51 -0.98 20.28
N ASN A 98 5.77 -1.10 20.71
CA ASN A 98 6.51 -0.02 21.35
C ASN A 98 6.76 1.15 20.39
N GLU A 99 7.18 0.86 19.16
CA GLU A 99 7.42 1.89 18.15
C GLU A 99 6.13 2.59 17.73
N ARG A 100 5.01 1.86 17.59
CA ARG A 100 3.69 2.46 17.36
C ARG A 100 3.25 3.34 18.53
N GLN A 101 3.58 2.99 19.77
CA GLN A 101 3.30 3.85 20.92
C GLN A 101 4.15 5.12 20.88
N CYS A 102 5.44 5.01 20.58
CA CYS A 102 6.36 6.14 20.43
C CYS A 102 5.88 7.08 19.32
N LEU A 103 5.58 6.53 18.14
CA LEU A 103 5.04 7.25 16.98
C LEU A 103 3.76 8.02 17.36
N ASN A 104 2.80 7.37 18.04
CA ASN A 104 1.58 8.02 18.50
C ASN A 104 1.83 9.13 19.53
N GLN A 105 2.83 8.99 20.41
CA GLN A 105 3.21 10.04 21.35
C GLN A 105 3.79 11.25 20.62
N VAL A 106 4.67 11.04 19.64
CA VAL A 106 5.24 12.11 18.82
C VAL A 106 4.14 12.81 18.01
N TYR A 107 3.24 12.07 17.37
CA TYR A 107 2.07 12.64 16.69
C TYR A 107 1.23 13.53 17.61
N ARG A 108 1.00 13.11 18.86
CA ARG A 108 0.26 13.93 19.85
C ARG A 108 1.02 15.18 20.26
N LYS A 109 2.35 15.11 20.41
CA LYS A 109 3.20 16.27 20.73
C LYS A 109 3.19 17.29 19.61
N VAL A 110 3.42 16.84 18.37
CA VAL A 110 3.33 17.67 17.16
C VAL A 110 1.94 18.29 17.01
N GLY A 111 0.88 17.51 17.25
CA GLY A 111 -0.50 18.00 17.20
C GLY A 111 -0.87 19.01 18.31
N SER A 112 -0.21 18.93 19.47
CA SER A 112 -0.43 19.84 20.60
C SER A 112 0.34 21.15 20.44
N GLN A 113 1.58 21.11 19.92
CA GLN A 113 2.35 22.31 19.62
C GLN A 113 1.76 23.13 18.46
N LYS A 114 1.11 22.48 17.48
CA LYS A 114 0.42 23.15 16.36
C LYS A 114 -0.91 23.80 16.69
N LYS A 115 -1.53 23.50 17.84
CA LYS A 115 -2.72 24.26 18.27
C LYS A 115 -2.38 25.67 18.75
N ASN A 116 -1.11 25.93 19.10
CA ASN A 116 -0.65 27.22 19.59
C ASN A 116 -0.07 28.12 18.47
N SER A 117 0.18 27.59 17.27
CA SER A 117 0.55 28.37 16.10
C SER A 117 -0.57 28.33 15.06
N ILE A 118 -1.23 29.48 14.86
CA ILE A 118 -2.24 29.69 13.82
C ILE A 118 -1.53 29.76 12.46
N LEU A 119 -0.95 28.65 12.00
CA LEU A 119 -0.46 28.51 10.63
C LEU A 119 -0.66 27.05 10.18
N ASP A 120 -1.58 26.90 9.24
CA ASP A 120 -1.82 25.75 8.36
C ASP A 120 -2.12 24.37 8.97
N SER A 121 -3.37 24.25 9.43
CA SER A 121 -4.10 22.98 9.55
C SER A 121 -4.28 22.21 8.22
N ASN A 122 -3.81 22.73 7.09
CA ASN A 122 -4.00 22.14 5.76
C ASN A 122 -2.82 21.30 5.23
N HIS A 123 -1.63 21.42 5.82
CA HIS A 123 -0.43 20.74 5.30
C HIS A 123 -0.24 19.33 5.88
N PHE A 124 -0.83 19.02 7.04
CA PHE A 124 -0.51 17.81 7.81
C PHE A 124 -1.54 16.68 7.78
N ASN A 125 -2.60 16.82 6.98
CA ASN A 125 -3.62 15.77 6.81
C ASN A 125 -3.52 15.02 5.47
N LYS A 126 -2.44 15.18 4.72
CA LYS A 126 -2.14 14.37 3.54
C LYS A 126 -0.99 13.43 3.88
N MET A 127 -1.28 12.23 4.41
CA MET A 127 -0.38 11.13 4.07
C MET A 127 -0.36 11.04 2.54
N PRO A 128 0.80 11.08 1.88
CA PRO A 128 0.86 10.95 0.44
C PRO A 128 0.32 9.57 0.04
N ALA A 129 -0.35 9.49 -1.10
CA ALA A 129 -0.76 8.21 -1.63
C ALA A 129 0.48 7.37 -1.98
N TYR A 130 0.35 6.05 -1.89
CA TYR A 130 1.45 5.14 -2.19
C TYR A 130 1.48 4.89 -3.70
N HIS A 131 2.63 5.14 -4.31
CA HIS A 131 2.85 5.00 -5.75
C HIS A 131 3.55 3.68 -6.07
N SER A 132 3.40 3.26 -7.32
CA SER A 132 4.10 2.09 -7.85
C SER A 132 5.60 2.30 -7.89
N SER A 133 6.35 1.31 -7.43
CA SER A 133 7.82 1.23 -7.60
C SER A 133 8.22 1.06 -9.06
N PHE A 134 7.31 0.60 -9.93
CA PHE A 134 7.54 0.37 -11.36
C PHE A 134 7.39 1.64 -12.23
N ASN A 135 7.17 2.82 -11.62
CA ASN A 135 7.04 4.08 -12.37
C ASN A 135 8.30 4.45 -13.16
N ASN A 136 9.49 4.02 -12.71
CA ASN A 136 10.76 4.35 -13.35
C ASN A 136 11.12 3.44 -14.54
N LEU A 137 10.32 2.41 -14.84
CA LEU A 137 10.62 1.40 -15.88
C LEU A 137 10.20 1.82 -17.30
N THR A 138 9.98 3.11 -17.57
CA THR A 138 9.34 3.59 -18.81
C THR A 138 10.15 3.36 -20.09
N ASN A 139 11.46 3.12 -20.01
CA ASN A 139 12.30 2.96 -21.21
C ASN A 139 12.45 1.50 -21.67
N ASP A 140 12.20 0.54 -20.79
CA ASP A 140 12.47 -0.88 -21.05
C ASP A 140 11.18 -1.70 -21.32
N VAL A 141 10.01 -1.05 -21.23
CA VAL A 141 8.71 -1.74 -21.25
C VAL A 141 7.76 -1.07 -22.24
N GLN A 142 7.05 -1.88 -23.02
CA GLN A 142 6.00 -1.39 -23.92
C GLN A 142 4.86 -0.74 -23.12
N LEU A 143 4.50 0.48 -23.52
CA LEU A 143 3.37 1.22 -22.96
C LEU A 143 2.18 1.17 -23.93
N ILE A 144 1.01 0.76 -23.43
CA ILE A 144 -0.25 0.81 -24.17
C ILE A 144 -1.29 1.57 -23.35
N CYS A 145 -1.92 2.60 -23.91
CA CYS A 145 -2.82 3.51 -23.17
C CYS A 145 -2.16 4.14 -21.91
N GLY A 146 -0.83 4.24 -21.90
CA GLY A 146 -0.03 4.70 -20.76
C GLY A 146 0.17 3.63 -19.67
N VAL A 147 -0.35 2.42 -19.87
CA VAL A 147 -0.16 1.25 -19.01
C VAL A 147 1.06 0.46 -19.46
N PRO A 148 2.02 0.18 -18.59
CA PRO A 148 3.17 -0.66 -18.91
C PRO A 148 2.79 -2.14 -18.91
N LEU A 149 3.21 -2.86 -19.95
CA LEU A 149 3.12 -4.31 -20.01
C LEU A 149 4.24 -4.94 -19.19
N LEU A 150 4.12 -4.85 -17.86
CA LEU A 150 5.13 -5.38 -16.93
C LEU A 150 5.13 -6.92 -16.95
N PRO A 151 6.31 -7.56 -16.80
CA PRO A 151 6.39 -9.01 -16.64
C PRO A 151 5.61 -9.47 -15.40
N LEU A 152 4.90 -10.60 -15.52
CA LEU A 152 4.09 -11.17 -14.44
C LEU A 152 4.50 -12.61 -14.14
N LYS A 153 4.50 -13.01 -12.86
CA LYS A 153 4.69 -14.40 -12.45
C LYS A 153 3.40 -15.18 -12.63
N THR A 154 3.11 -15.58 -13.85
CA THR A 154 1.80 -16.16 -14.22
C THR A 154 1.94 -17.52 -14.86
N ARG A 155 0.96 -18.39 -14.61
CA ARG A 155 0.76 -19.64 -15.36
C ARG A 155 -0.30 -19.49 -16.46
N THR A 156 -1.02 -18.37 -16.43
CA THR A 156 -2.07 -18.05 -17.38
C THR A 156 -1.45 -17.57 -18.67
N ARG A 157 -1.98 -18.01 -19.82
CA ARG A 157 -1.53 -17.53 -21.12
C ARG A 157 -1.97 -16.08 -21.32
N GLY A 158 -1.11 -15.27 -21.92
CA GLY A 158 -1.40 -13.89 -22.23
C GLY A 158 -0.17 -13.15 -22.74
N PRO A 159 -0.31 -11.86 -23.08
CA PRO A 159 0.75 -11.06 -23.69
C PRO A 159 1.75 -10.50 -22.66
N ALA A 160 1.59 -10.77 -21.35
CA ALA A 160 2.59 -10.35 -20.37
C ALA A 160 3.96 -10.96 -20.71
N PRO A 161 5.04 -10.17 -20.68
CA PRO A 161 6.39 -10.71 -20.81
C PRO A 161 6.66 -11.78 -19.74
N TYR A 162 7.47 -12.77 -20.09
CA TYR A 162 7.87 -13.80 -19.14
C TYR A 162 8.67 -13.18 -17.99
N ALA A 163 8.20 -13.38 -16.76
CA ALA A 163 8.97 -13.01 -15.58
C ALA A 163 10.26 -13.84 -15.49
N ASP A 164 11.34 -13.21 -15.04
CA ASP A 164 12.57 -13.90 -14.66
C ASP A 164 12.25 -14.91 -13.54
N PRO A 165 12.77 -16.16 -13.58
CA PRO A 165 12.58 -17.13 -12.50
C PRO A 165 13.03 -16.63 -11.10
N SER A 166 13.94 -15.65 -11.04
CA SER A 166 14.41 -14.99 -9.81
C SER A 166 13.49 -13.87 -9.32
N MET A 167 12.48 -13.48 -10.11
CA MET A 167 11.52 -12.44 -9.73
C MET A 167 10.66 -12.93 -8.57
N GLU A 168 10.86 -12.37 -7.38
CA GLU A 168 10.06 -12.70 -6.20
C GLU A 168 8.81 -11.82 -6.05
N PHE A 169 8.79 -10.64 -6.67
CA PHE A 169 7.75 -9.63 -6.51
C PHE A 169 7.40 -9.03 -7.87
N ASP A 170 6.11 -8.96 -8.21
CA ASP A 170 5.62 -8.40 -9.47
C ASP A 170 4.51 -7.36 -9.25
N ALA A 171 4.00 -6.79 -10.35
CA ALA A 171 2.96 -5.76 -10.31
C ALA A 171 1.63 -6.22 -9.69
N VAL A 172 1.34 -7.53 -9.70
CA VAL A 172 0.14 -8.09 -9.07
C VAL A 172 0.30 -8.04 -7.54
N ASP A 173 1.47 -8.48 -7.06
CA ASP A 173 1.78 -8.45 -5.63
C ASP A 173 1.77 -7.01 -5.10
N GLU A 174 2.33 -6.06 -5.87
CA GLU A 174 2.30 -4.63 -5.55
C GLU A 174 0.88 -4.07 -5.45
N ALA A 175 0.02 -4.35 -6.43
CA ALA A 175 -1.37 -3.86 -6.41
C ALA A 175 -2.14 -4.38 -5.19
N ILE A 176 -1.93 -5.64 -4.80
CA ILE A 176 -2.55 -6.24 -3.60
C ILE A 176 -1.99 -5.61 -2.33
N GLN A 177 -0.68 -5.41 -2.24
CA GLN A 177 -0.02 -4.80 -1.08
C GLN A 177 -0.47 -3.34 -0.88
N LEU A 178 -0.54 -2.57 -1.97
CA LEU A 178 -0.88 -1.15 -1.93
C LEU A 178 -2.39 -0.88 -1.88
N PHE A 179 -3.25 -1.90 -2.03
CA PHE A 179 -4.70 -1.74 -1.98
C PHE A 179 -5.20 -1.13 -0.67
N LYS A 180 -4.88 -1.74 0.48
CA LYS A 180 -5.39 -1.32 1.79
C LYS A 180 -5.04 0.13 2.13
N PRO A 181 -3.78 0.58 2.01
CA PRO A 181 -3.46 1.99 2.29
C PRO A 181 -4.08 2.92 1.25
N ASN A 182 -4.16 2.53 -0.03
CA ASN A 182 -4.61 3.45 -1.07
C ASN A 182 -6.12 3.61 -1.17
N CYS A 183 -6.92 2.60 -0.81
CA CYS A 183 -8.37 2.61 -1.02
C CYS A 183 -9.13 3.77 -0.31
N PHE A 184 -8.48 4.50 0.60
CA PHE A 184 -9.02 5.67 1.28
C PHE A 184 -8.82 7.00 0.53
N PHE A 185 -7.88 7.07 -0.41
CA PHE A 185 -7.57 8.33 -1.09
C PHE A 185 -8.62 8.68 -2.15
N LYS A 186 -9.08 9.93 -2.08
CA LYS A 186 -10.01 10.51 -3.08
C LYS A 186 -9.28 11.15 -4.25
N ASN A 187 -8.06 11.63 -4.02
CA ASN A 187 -7.21 12.26 -5.01
C ASN A 187 -5.90 11.47 -5.10
N PHE A 188 -5.46 11.21 -6.32
CA PHE A 188 -4.21 10.51 -6.60
C PHE A 188 -3.52 11.18 -7.79
N GLU A 189 -2.28 11.59 -7.61
CA GLU A 189 -1.46 12.16 -8.67
C GLU A 189 -0.73 11.03 -9.39
N ILE A 190 -0.81 10.96 -10.72
CA ILE A 190 -0.18 9.86 -11.47
C ILE A 190 1.26 10.26 -11.78
N LYS A 191 2.23 9.54 -11.21
CA LYS A 191 3.67 9.79 -11.44
C LYS A 191 4.22 9.05 -12.66
N GLY A 192 3.60 7.95 -13.08
CA GLY A 192 4.11 7.15 -14.19
C GLY A 192 3.16 6.07 -14.67
N GLY A 193 3.68 5.20 -15.54
CA GLY A 193 2.91 4.07 -16.08
C GLY A 193 2.56 3.03 -15.03
N GLY A 194 3.47 2.75 -14.09
CA GLY A 194 3.23 1.80 -13.00
C GLY A 194 2.00 2.15 -12.17
N ASP A 195 1.84 3.43 -11.83
CA ASP A 195 0.66 3.94 -11.15
C ASP A 195 -0.63 3.62 -11.92
N ARG A 196 -0.64 3.77 -13.25
CA ARG A 196 -1.85 3.47 -14.05
C ARG A 196 -2.25 2.00 -13.99
N LEU A 197 -1.28 1.08 -13.97
CA LEU A 197 -1.56 -0.35 -13.78
C LEU A 197 -2.04 -0.63 -12.35
N MET A 198 -1.35 -0.05 -11.36
CA MET A 198 -1.69 -0.19 -9.95
C MET A 198 -3.12 0.31 -9.66
N ILE A 199 -3.49 1.48 -10.16
CA ILE A 199 -4.84 2.06 -10.01
C ILE A 199 -5.90 1.08 -10.53
N TYR A 200 -5.68 0.52 -11.71
CA TYR A 200 -6.58 -0.49 -12.27
C TYR A 200 -6.70 -1.72 -11.35
N GLY A 201 -5.57 -2.21 -10.85
CA GLY A 201 -5.53 -3.33 -9.89
C GLY A 201 -6.31 -3.03 -8.61
N ILE A 202 -6.16 -1.85 -8.02
CA ILE A 202 -6.88 -1.42 -6.81
C ILE A 202 -8.40 -1.40 -7.04
N LEU A 203 -8.84 -0.87 -8.18
CA LEU A 203 -10.27 -0.85 -8.51
C LEU A 203 -10.79 -2.27 -8.71
N TYR A 204 -10.05 -3.14 -9.40
CA TYR A 204 -10.44 -4.54 -9.61
C TYR A 204 -10.48 -5.32 -8.30
N ILE A 205 -9.53 -5.11 -7.38
CA ILE A 205 -9.57 -5.70 -6.04
C ILE A 205 -10.84 -5.28 -5.29
N SER A 206 -11.26 -4.02 -5.43
CA SER A 206 -12.51 -3.53 -4.85
C SER A 206 -13.73 -4.28 -5.39
N GLU A 207 -13.77 -4.57 -6.70
CA GLU A 207 -14.82 -5.42 -7.31
C GLU A 207 -14.78 -6.86 -6.80
N CYS A 208 -13.57 -7.44 -6.68
CA CYS A 208 -13.40 -8.77 -6.10
C CYS A 208 -14.01 -8.83 -4.70
N LEU A 209 -13.66 -7.87 -3.83
CA LEU A 209 -14.21 -7.81 -2.49
C LEU A 209 -15.73 -7.64 -2.51
N ASN A 210 -16.28 -6.77 -3.35
CA ASN A 210 -17.72 -6.56 -3.48
C ASN A 210 -18.49 -7.81 -3.97
N THR A 211 -17.81 -8.70 -4.69
CA THR A 211 -18.40 -9.97 -5.15
C THR A 211 -18.53 -10.99 -4.02
N LEU A 212 -17.64 -10.94 -3.02
CA LEU A 212 -17.61 -11.90 -1.92
C LEU A 212 -18.75 -11.69 -0.91
N LYS A 213 -19.25 -12.79 -0.35
CA LYS A 213 -20.28 -12.82 0.70
C LYS A 213 -19.72 -13.43 1.97
N GLN A 214 -20.26 -13.03 3.12
CA GLN A 214 -19.77 -13.44 4.44
C GLN A 214 -19.79 -14.96 4.69
N ASN A 215 -20.64 -15.71 4.00
CA ASN A 215 -20.77 -17.17 4.14
C ASN A 215 -20.27 -17.94 2.90
N MET A 216 -19.37 -17.33 2.12
CA MET A 216 -18.82 -17.93 0.92
C MET A 216 -17.51 -18.64 1.25
N THR A 217 -17.38 -19.90 0.87
CA THR A 217 -16.13 -20.67 1.08
C THR A 217 -15.02 -20.23 0.13
N ALA A 218 -13.76 -20.53 0.47
CA ALA A 218 -12.61 -20.21 -0.38
C ALA A 218 -12.72 -20.81 -1.79
N ALA A 219 -13.27 -22.03 -1.91
CA ALA A 219 -13.45 -22.70 -3.21
C ALA A 219 -14.52 -22.02 -4.07
N GLU A 220 -15.64 -21.62 -3.47
CA GLU A 220 -16.69 -20.86 -4.15
C GLU A 220 -16.18 -19.47 -4.57
N ALA A 221 -15.46 -18.79 -3.67
CA ALA A 221 -14.82 -17.51 -3.95
C ALA A 221 -13.85 -17.61 -5.13
N GLN A 222 -12.99 -18.63 -5.14
CA GLN A 222 -12.06 -18.87 -6.25
C GLN A 222 -12.78 -19.01 -7.59
N LYS A 223 -13.90 -19.74 -7.63
CA LYS A 223 -14.71 -19.91 -8.85
C LYS A 223 -15.38 -18.60 -9.26
N GLN A 224 -15.96 -17.87 -8.31
CA GLN A 224 -16.65 -16.61 -8.60
C GLN A 224 -15.68 -15.53 -9.07
N LEU A 225 -14.54 -15.37 -8.41
CA LEU A 225 -13.54 -14.38 -8.81
C LEU A 225 -12.86 -14.75 -10.13
N TYR A 226 -12.65 -16.03 -10.42
CA TYR A 226 -12.22 -16.45 -11.76
C TYR A 226 -13.26 -16.09 -12.83
N SER A 227 -14.55 -16.31 -12.56
CA SER A 227 -15.63 -15.90 -13.46
C SER A 227 -15.70 -14.39 -13.66
N LEU A 228 -15.45 -13.61 -12.60
CA LEU A 228 -15.39 -12.15 -12.65
C LEU A 228 -14.21 -11.68 -13.54
N ALA A 229 -13.04 -12.30 -13.38
CA ALA A 229 -11.83 -11.96 -14.13
C ALA A 229 -12.02 -12.09 -15.65
N VAL A 230 -12.74 -13.12 -16.08
CA VAL A 230 -12.98 -13.43 -17.50
C VAL A 230 -14.27 -12.81 -18.06
N SER A 231 -15.12 -12.25 -17.20
CA SER A 231 -16.36 -11.59 -17.63
C SER A 231 -16.07 -10.39 -18.53
N ASN A 232 -17.04 -9.91 -19.31
CA ASN A 232 -16.81 -8.74 -20.16
C ASN A 232 -16.52 -7.51 -19.28
N PHE A 233 -15.39 -6.86 -19.51
CA PHE A 233 -14.94 -5.73 -18.70
C PHE A 233 -14.47 -4.54 -19.55
N LEU A 234 -14.43 -3.37 -18.92
CA LEU A 234 -13.94 -2.13 -19.53
C LEU A 234 -12.43 -2.02 -19.39
N VAL A 235 -11.77 -1.55 -20.46
CA VAL A 235 -10.33 -1.30 -20.49
C VAL A 235 -10.02 0.17 -20.74
N PRO A 236 -8.85 0.66 -20.30
CA PRO A 236 -8.36 1.97 -20.72
C PRO A 236 -8.35 2.07 -22.26
N GLY A 237 -9.09 3.04 -22.79
CA GLY A 237 -9.34 3.18 -24.23
C GLY A 237 -10.82 3.05 -24.59
N ASP A 238 -11.62 2.39 -23.77
CA ASP A 238 -13.08 2.33 -23.94
C ASP A 238 -13.72 3.67 -23.60
N SER A 239 -14.78 4.03 -24.34
CA SER A 239 -15.52 5.28 -24.12
C SER A 239 -16.18 5.36 -22.75
N SER A 240 -16.64 4.21 -22.23
CA SER A 240 -17.32 4.09 -20.94
C SER A 240 -16.37 3.87 -19.76
N PHE A 241 -15.04 3.85 -19.98
CA PHE A 241 -14.09 3.60 -18.91
C PHE A 241 -14.07 4.78 -17.89
N PRO A 242 -14.28 4.52 -16.58
CA PRO A 242 -14.58 5.54 -15.57
C PRO A 242 -13.42 6.52 -15.26
N LEU A 243 -12.20 6.16 -15.65
CA LEU A 243 -10.99 6.95 -15.47
C LEU A 243 -10.34 7.36 -16.80
N ARG A 244 -11.10 7.46 -17.88
CA ARG A 244 -10.57 7.74 -19.23
C ARG A 244 -9.62 8.94 -19.30
N THR A 245 -9.85 9.99 -18.51
CA THR A 245 -9.00 11.20 -18.48
C THR A 245 -7.59 10.97 -17.95
N MET A 246 -7.35 9.85 -17.26
CA MET A 246 -6.08 9.52 -16.61
C MET A 246 -5.20 8.57 -17.44
N TYR A 247 -5.76 8.00 -18.50
CA TYR A 247 -5.10 7.07 -19.40
C TYR A 247 -4.96 7.69 -20.79
N THR A 248 -3.97 7.26 -21.56
CA THR A 248 -3.86 7.73 -22.94
C THR A 248 -4.80 6.93 -23.84
N ALA A 249 -5.18 7.50 -24.99
CA ALA A 249 -5.98 6.77 -25.97
C ALA A 249 -5.16 5.66 -26.64
N ALA A 250 -5.81 4.55 -26.98
CA ALA A 250 -5.21 3.52 -27.83
C ALA A 250 -4.92 4.10 -29.22
N GLN A 251 -3.75 3.79 -29.79
CA GLN A 251 -3.41 4.30 -31.13
C GLN A 251 -4.12 3.49 -32.23
N ASN A 252 -4.31 2.20 -32.00
CA ASN A 252 -4.89 1.28 -32.96
C ASN A 252 -5.66 0.14 -32.26
N ARG A 253 -6.46 -0.60 -33.03
CA ARG A 253 -7.26 -1.72 -32.52
C ARG A 253 -6.42 -2.86 -31.95
N GLN A 254 -5.20 -3.06 -32.49
CA GLN A 254 -4.33 -4.14 -32.06
C GLN A 254 -3.79 -3.88 -30.65
N GLU A 255 -3.33 -2.67 -30.35
CA GLU A 255 -2.92 -2.24 -29.02
C GLU A 255 -4.04 -2.40 -27.99
N HIS A 256 -5.25 -1.97 -28.36
CA HIS A 256 -6.42 -2.12 -27.49
C HIS A 256 -6.69 -3.58 -27.12
N GLU A 257 -6.67 -4.49 -28.10
CA GLU A 257 -6.84 -5.92 -27.86
C GLU A 257 -5.69 -6.52 -27.04
N THR A 258 -4.44 -6.13 -27.32
CA THR A 258 -3.29 -6.57 -26.53
C THR A 258 -3.39 -6.10 -25.08
N LEU A 259 -3.78 -4.85 -24.83
CA LEU A 259 -4.00 -4.36 -23.46
C LEU A 259 -5.13 -5.12 -22.77
N ARG A 260 -6.23 -5.41 -23.49
CA ARG A 260 -7.33 -6.20 -22.95
C ARG A 260 -6.88 -7.60 -22.53
N GLN A 261 -6.09 -8.27 -23.35
CA GLN A 261 -5.55 -9.59 -23.02
C GLN A 261 -4.55 -9.53 -21.85
N TYR A 262 -3.74 -8.47 -21.77
CA TYR A 262 -2.84 -8.25 -20.63
C TYR A 262 -3.63 -8.06 -19.33
N LEU A 263 -4.65 -7.18 -19.34
CA LEU A 263 -5.47 -6.92 -18.16
C LEU A 263 -6.32 -8.13 -17.77
N LEU A 264 -6.76 -8.95 -18.72
CA LEU A 264 -7.40 -10.25 -18.43
C LEU A 264 -6.45 -11.15 -17.62
N GLN A 265 -5.22 -11.32 -18.08
CA GLN A 265 -4.19 -12.10 -17.39
C GLN A 265 -3.90 -11.52 -15.99
N PHE A 266 -3.78 -10.19 -15.89
CA PHE A 266 -3.59 -9.48 -14.62
C PHE A 266 -4.74 -9.70 -13.63
N ARG A 267 -5.99 -9.61 -14.09
CA ARG A 267 -7.20 -9.89 -13.28
C ARG A 267 -7.22 -11.33 -12.78
N GLN A 268 -6.89 -12.30 -13.62
CA GLN A 268 -6.86 -13.71 -13.25
C GLN A 268 -5.82 -13.97 -12.15
N GLU A 269 -4.63 -13.38 -12.28
CA GLU A 269 -3.58 -13.46 -11.25
C GLU A 269 -3.98 -12.78 -9.94
N ILE A 270 -4.57 -11.57 -9.97
CA ILE A 270 -5.11 -10.93 -8.77
C ILE A 270 -6.14 -11.85 -8.10
N SER A 271 -7.07 -12.39 -8.88
CA SER A 271 -8.16 -13.24 -8.37
C SER A 271 -7.63 -14.53 -7.73
N ALA A 272 -6.57 -15.12 -8.29
CA ALA A 272 -5.94 -16.31 -7.75
C ALA A 272 -5.12 -16.01 -6.47
N ARG A 273 -4.44 -14.88 -6.40
CA ARG A 273 -3.56 -14.54 -5.27
C ARG A 273 -4.29 -13.91 -4.09
N ILE A 274 -5.42 -13.24 -4.32
CA ILE A 274 -6.16 -12.58 -3.25
C ILE A 274 -6.98 -13.55 -2.39
N VAL A 275 -7.47 -14.65 -2.95
CA VAL A 275 -8.28 -15.63 -2.20
C VAL A 275 -7.51 -16.23 -1.02
N PRO A 276 -6.28 -16.75 -1.18
CA PRO A 276 -5.49 -17.23 -0.04
C PRO A 276 -5.27 -16.18 1.06
N LEU A 277 -5.17 -14.88 0.70
CA LEU A 277 -4.98 -13.78 1.65
C LEU A 277 -6.25 -13.44 2.42
N ILE A 278 -7.42 -13.57 1.79
CA ILE A 278 -8.72 -13.30 2.42
C ILE A 278 -9.13 -14.46 3.34
N TYR A 279 -8.77 -15.69 2.98
CA TYR A 279 -9.15 -16.92 3.68
C TYR A 279 -7.99 -17.53 4.48
N MET A 280 -7.02 -16.71 4.89
CA MET A 280 -5.82 -17.16 5.59
C MET A 280 -6.11 -17.80 6.95
N GLU A 281 -7.10 -17.27 7.68
CA GLU A 281 -7.49 -17.74 9.02
C GLU A 281 -8.55 -18.85 8.97
N ASP A 282 -9.51 -18.73 8.06
CA ASP A 282 -10.65 -19.65 7.88
C ASP A 282 -10.94 -19.81 6.39
N THR A 283 -11.14 -21.05 5.94
CA THR A 283 -11.49 -21.38 4.55
C THR A 283 -12.99 -21.41 4.30
N SER A 284 -13.81 -21.42 5.35
CA SER A 284 -15.26 -21.44 5.27
C SER A 284 -15.88 -20.05 5.14
N SER A 285 -15.18 -19.00 5.58
CA SER A 285 -15.66 -17.62 5.52
C SER A 285 -14.54 -16.62 5.24
N PRO A 286 -14.78 -15.55 4.46
CA PRO A 286 -13.79 -14.51 4.18
C PRO A 286 -13.49 -13.67 5.42
N SER A 287 -12.24 -13.23 5.56
CA SER A 287 -11.81 -12.37 6.66
C SER A 287 -12.60 -11.05 6.71
N LYS A 288 -13.15 -10.75 7.90
CA LYS A 288 -13.81 -9.47 8.20
C LYS A 288 -12.92 -8.26 7.94
N TRP A 289 -11.61 -8.41 8.12
CA TRP A 289 -10.65 -7.33 7.94
C TRP A 289 -10.54 -6.94 6.47
N TRP A 290 -10.63 -7.90 5.56
CA TRP A 290 -10.71 -7.64 4.12
C TRP A 290 -12.08 -7.13 3.70
N LEU A 291 -13.17 -7.74 4.19
CA LEU A 291 -14.53 -7.29 3.82
C LEU A 291 -14.85 -5.87 4.32
N SER A 292 -14.18 -5.38 5.38
CA SER A 292 -14.36 -4.01 5.87
C SER A 292 -14.07 -2.92 4.82
N PHE A 293 -13.34 -3.27 3.75
CA PHE A 293 -12.97 -2.37 2.66
C PHE A 293 -13.98 -2.37 1.48
N GLN A 294 -14.98 -3.27 1.44
CA GLN A 294 -15.96 -3.37 0.33
C GLN A 294 -16.61 -2.02 -0.05
N LYS A 295 -16.95 -1.22 0.96
CA LYS A 295 -17.62 0.08 0.77
C LYS A 295 -16.66 1.25 0.51
N ARG A 296 -15.37 0.98 0.31
CA ARG A 296 -14.34 1.99 0.04
C ARG A 296 -14.04 2.00 -1.45
N TYR A 297 -14.18 3.17 -2.05
CA TYR A 297 -13.92 3.38 -3.46
C TYR A 297 -12.72 4.31 -3.60
N PHE A 298 -11.63 3.76 -4.07
CA PHE A 298 -10.46 4.54 -4.45
C PHE A 298 -10.86 5.60 -5.49
N MET A 299 -10.50 6.85 -5.23
CA MET A 299 -10.87 8.01 -6.06
C MET A 299 -12.39 8.21 -6.26
N GLY A 300 -13.22 7.55 -5.44
CA GLY A 300 -14.67 7.52 -5.63
C GLY A 300 -15.11 6.83 -6.93
N LYS A 301 -14.29 5.91 -7.47
CA LYS A 301 -14.56 5.18 -8.71
C LYS A 301 -14.67 3.67 -8.47
N ALA A 302 -15.38 3.01 -9.38
CA ALA A 302 -15.48 1.57 -9.54
C ALA A 302 -15.28 1.25 -11.04
N LEU A 303 -14.97 0.01 -11.40
CA LEU A 303 -14.84 -0.44 -12.79
C LEU A 303 -16.20 -0.78 -13.42
#